data_AF-C9YCW9-F1
#
_entry.id   AF-C9YCW9-F1
#
_cell.length_a   1.000
_cell.length_b   1.000
_cell.length_c   1.000
_cell.angle_alpha   90.00
_cell.angle_beta   90.00
_cell.angle_gamma   90.00
#
_symmetry.space_group_name_H-M   'P 1'
#
loop_
_entity.id
_entity.type
_entity.pdbx_description
1 polymer ?
#
loop_
_entity_poly.entity_id
_entity_poly.type
_entity_poly.pdbx_seq_one_letter_code
_entity_poly.pdbx_strand_id
1 'polypeptide(L)'
;MNKALLIFVLVVFGALTGYTLLHYGGLLAWLAFYTRDPASWQIFADLVITMCLLLVFMRRDAQANGRPFVPWAVFSLAVGSFGPLLYFITAKKRVVE
;
A
#
# COMPACT_ATOMS: atom_id res chain seq x y z
N MET A 1 5.70 -15.44 3.44
CA MET A 1 5.14 -14.43 4.37
C MET A 1 4.01 -15.03 5.18
N ASN A 2 3.89 -14.64 6.45
CA ASN A 2 2.78 -15.05 7.30
C ASN A 2 1.51 -14.29 6.89
N LYS A 3 0.55 -14.98 6.26
CA LYS A 3 -0.69 -14.37 5.76
C LYS A 3 -1.54 -13.79 6.89
N ALA A 4 -1.53 -14.42 8.07
CA ALA A 4 -2.28 -13.94 9.23
C ALA A 4 -1.79 -12.55 9.67
N LEU A 5 -0.47 -12.35 9.69
CA LEU A 5 0.13 -11.06 10.02
C LEU A 5 -0.26 -9.98 8.98
N LEU A 6 -0.23 -10.31 7.69
CA LEU A 6 -0.61 -9.35 6.64
C LEU A 6 -2.08 -8.95 6.74
N ILE A 7 -2.96 -9.91 7.00
CA ILE A 7 -4.39 -9.65 7.19
C ILE A 7 -4.61 -8.79 8.43
N PHE A 8 -3.92 -9.10 9.54
CA PHE A 8 -3.97 -8.29 10.76
C PHE A 8 -3.56 -6.83 10.49
N VAL A 9 -2.41 -6.63 9.82
CA VAL A 9 -1.93 -5.28 9.44
C VAL A 9 -2.94 -4.58 8.53
N LEU A 10 -3.50 -5.28 7.54
CA LEU A 10 -4.50 -4.74 6.63
C LEU A 10 -5.75 -4.26 7.37
N VAL A 11 -6.25 -5.04 8.33
CA VAL A 11 -7.44 -4.70 9.12
C VAL A 11 -7.18 -3.50 10.02
N VAL A 12 -6.06 -3.50 10.75
CA VAL A 12 -5.72 -2.39 11.66
C VAL A 12 -5.46 -1.10 10.89
N PHE A 13 -4.71 -1.18 9.78
CA PHE A 13 -4.46 -0.02 8.91
C PHE A 13 -5.74 0.48 8.23
N GLY A 14 -6.62 -0.44 7.83
CA GLY A 14 -7.95 -0.12 7.31
C GLY A 14 -8.81 0.63 8.34
N ALA A 15 -8.82 0.17 9.59
CA ALA A 15 -9.53 0.82 10.68
C ALA A 15 -8.99 2.23 10.96
N LEU A 16 -7.65 2.38 11.00
CA LEU A 16 -7.01 3.69 11.15
C LEU A 16 -7.36 4.64 9.99
N THR A 17 -7.28 4.14 8.76
CA THR A 17 -7.63 4.92 7.55
C THR A 17 -9.09 5.39 7.63
N GLY A 18 -10.02 4.48 7.92
CA GLY A 18 -11.44 4.80 8.08
C GLY A 18 -11.69 5.82 9.21
N TYR A 19 -11.08 5.63 10.37
CA TYR A 19 -11.16 6.58 11.49
C TYR A 19 -10.71 7.98 11.06
N THR A 20 -9.53 8.10 10.43
CA THR A 20 -9.03 9.42 10.01
C THR A 20 -9.91 10.09 8.96
N LEU A 21 -10.42 9.34 7.97
CA LEU A 21 -11.33 9.89 6.98
C LEU A 21 -12.62 10.41 7.61
N LEU A 22 -13.20 9.67 8.56
CA LEU A 22 -14.40 10.12 9.28
C LEU A 22 -14.10 11.33 10.18
N HIS A 23 -12.98 11.30 10.90
CA HIS A 23 -12.58 12.37 11.81
C HIS A 23 -12.33 13.71 11.10
N TYR A 24 -11.68 13.67 9.93
CA TYR A 24 -11.39 14.88 9.15
C TYR A 24 -12.53 15.29 8.21
N GLY A 25 -13.65 14.56 8.18
CA GLY A 25 -14.81 14.93 7.35
C GLY A 25 -14.70 14.53 5.88
N GLY A 26 -13.89 13.53 5.56
CA GLY A 26 -13.77 12.92 4.23
C GLY A 26 -12.38 13.06 3.60
N LEU A 27 -12.24 12.51 2.39
CA LEU A 27 -10.96 12.40 1.68
C LEU A 27 -10.33 13.75 1.37
N LEU A 28 -11.11 14.72 0.89
CA LEU A 28 -10.59 16.03 0.49
C LEU A 28 -10.04 16.83 1.68
N ALA A 29 -10.77 16.82 2.80
CA ALA A 29 -10.35 17.51 4.01
C ALA A 29 -9.15 16.83 4.69
N TRP A 30 -9.09 15.49 4.62
CA TRP A 30 -7.90 14.73 5.02
C TRP A 30 -6.69 15.05 4.14
N LEU A 31 -6.86 15.16 2.82
CA LEU A 31 -5.77 15.50 1.90
C LEU A 31 -5.28 16.94 2.09
N ALA A 32 -6.20 17.86 2.39
CA ALA A 32 -5.87 19.26 2.72
C ALA A 32 -5.04 19.39 4.01
N PHE A 33 -4.94 18.35 4.84
CA PHE A 33 -4.02 18.34 5.97
C PHE A 33 -2.56 18.37 5.50
N TYR A 34 -2.22 17.58 4.49
CA TYR A 34 -0.85 17.49 3.98
C TYR A 34 -0.35 18.81 3.38
N THR A 35 -1.24 19.68 2.90
CA THR A 35 -0.82 20.95 2.28
C THR A 35 -0.51 22.06 3.30
N ARG A 36 -0.77 21.85 4.59
CA ARG A 36 -0.61 22.89 5.62
C ARG A 36 0.81 23.05 6.15
N ASP A 37 1.64 22.02 6.07
CA ASP A 37 2.98 22.01 6.67
C ASP A 37 4.02 21.40 5.71
N PRO A 38 5.12 22.09 5.38
CA PRO A 38 6.20 21.55 4.55
C PRO A 38 6.78 20.22 5.06
N ALA A 39 6.78 19.97 6.37
CA ALA A 39 7.20 18.69 6.93
C ALA A 39 6.32 17.53 6.43
N SER A 40 5.02 17.79 6.23
CA SER A 40 4.09 16.80 5.66
C SER A 40 4.41 16.49 4.20
N TRP A 41 4.91 17.47 3.43
CA TRP A 41 5.33 17.25 2.04
C TRP A 41 6.54 16.34 1.97
N GLN A 42 7.51 16.57 2.85
CA GLN A 42 8.72 15.74 2.93
C GLN A 42 8.36 14.28 3.27
N ILE A 43 7.47 14.07 4.25
CA ILE A 43 7.00 12.72 4.62
C ILE A 43 6.25 12.06 3.45
N PHE A 44 5.39 12.82 2.77
CA PHE A 44 4.66 12.30 1.61
C PHE A 44 5.60 11.93 0.45
N ALA A 45 6.61 12.75 0.17
CA ALA A 45 7.62 12.47 -0.85
C ALA A 45 8.40 11.19 -0.53
N ASP A 46 8.81 11.01 0.73
CA ASP A 46 9.50 9.80 1.19
C ASP A 46 8.63 8.54 1.05
N LEU A 47 7.34 8.64 1.37
CA LEU A 47 6.36 7.58 1.16
C LEU A 47 6.20 7.20 -0.33
N VAL A 48 6.13 8.19 -1.22
CA VAL A 48 6.05 7.97 -2.68
C VAL A 48 7.32 7.29 -3.20
N ILE A 49 8.50 7.75 -2.78
CA ILE A 49 9.78 7.15 -3.18
C ILE A 49 9.84 5.69 -2.68
N THR A 50 9.50 5.46 -1.42
CA THR A 50 9.48 4.12 -0.83
C THR A 50 8.51 3.20 -1.58
N MET A 51 7.33 3.69 -1.96
CA MET A 51 6.38 2.93 -2.78
C MET A 51 6.96 2.59 -4.15
N CYS A 52 7.59 3.54 -4.84
CA CYS A 52 8.24 3.30 -6.13
C CYS A 52 9.33 2.22 -6.02
N LEU A 53 10.17 2.27 -4.98
CA LEU A 53 11.18 1.25 -4.73
C LEU A 53 10.54 -0.13 -4.47
N LEU A 54 9.49 -0.17 -3.64
CA LEU A 54 8.73 -1.39 -3.36
C LEU A 54 8.14 -2.00 -4.65
N LEU A 55 7.61 -1.17 -5.54
CA LEU A 55 7.07 -1.61 -6.83
C LEU A 55 8.13 -2.28 -7.71
N VAL A 56 9.40 -1.86 -7.64
CA VAL A 56 10.50 -2.55 -8.35
C VAL A 56 10.66 -3.98 -7.85
N PHE A 57 10.61 -4.20 -6.53
CA PHE A 57 10.67 -5.54 -5.96
C PHE A 57 9.42 -6.37 -6.28
N MET A 58 8.23 -5.76 -6.19
CA MET A 58 6.97 -6.41 -6.58
C MET A 58 6.98 -6.81 -8.05
N ARG A 59 7.57 -6.02 -8.94
CA ARG A 59 7.73 -6.37 -10.36
C ARG A 59 8.55 -7.64 -10.53
N ARG A 60 9.69 -7.73 -9.84
CA ARG A 60 10.56 -8.92 -9.90
C ARG A 60 9.85 -10.16 -9.32
N ASP A 61 9.14 -10.00 -8.21
CA ASP A 61 8.34 -11.09 -7.62
C ASP A 61 7.20 -11.53 -8.55
N ALA A 62 6.48 -10.58 -9.16
CA ALA A 62 5.40 -10.86 -10.09
C ALA A 62 5.90 -11.62 -11.32
N GLN A 63 7.04 -11.21 -11.88
CA GLN A 63 7.69 -11.91 -12.99
C GLN A 63 8.11 -13.34 -12.60
N ALA A 64 8.72 -13.52 -11.43
CA ALA A 64 9.15 -14.83 -10.94
C ALA A 64 7.97 -15.79 -10.66
N ASN A 65 6.79 -15.25 -10.35
CA ASN A 65 5.60 -16.04 -10.02
C ASN A 65 4.54 -16.05 -11.14
N GLY A 66 4.85 -15.52 -12.33
CA GLY A 66 3.92 -15.48 -13.48
C GLY A 66 2.66 -14.64 -13.24
N ARG A 67 2.73 -13.61 -12.40
CA ARG A 67 1.59 -12.74 -12.03
C ARG A 67 1.60 -11.43 -12.84
N PRO A 68 0.42 -10.89 -13.22
CA PRO A 68 0.36 -9.60 -13.91
C PRO A 68 0.73 -8.46 -12.95
N PHE A 69 1.85 -7.78 -13.19
CA PHE A 69 2.34 -6.69 -12.32
C PHE A 69 1.54 -5.39 -12.44
N VAL A 70 1.16 -5.00 -13.67
CA VAL A 70 0.59 -3.67 -13.96
C VAL A 70 -0.66 -3.34 -13.15
N PRO A 71 -1.68 -4.23 -13.01
CA PRO A 71 -2.86 -3.92 -12.21
C PRO A 71 -2.52 -3.64 -10.74
N TRP A 72 -1.58 -4.41 -10.19
CA TRP A 72 -1.13 -4.23 -8.81
C TRP A 72 -0.31 -2.97 -8.62
N ALA A 73 0.48 -2.57 -9.61
CA ALA A 73 1.24 -1.33 -9.58
C ALA A 73 0.30 -0.11 -9.57
N VAL A 74 -0.66 -0.06 -10.50
CA VAL A 74 -1.66 1.02 -10.58
C VAL A 74 -2.47 1.10 -9.29
N PHE A 75 -2.93 -0.05 -8.79
CA PHE A 75 -3.68 -0.10 -7.55
C PHE A 75 -2.84 0.38 -6.35
N SER A 76 -1.58 -0.06 -6.23
CA SER A 76 -0.68 0.39 -5.14
C SER A 76 -0.37 1.89 -5.19
N LEU A 77 -0.30 2.50 -6.38
CA LEU A 77 -0.13 3.95 -6.51
C LEU A 77 -1.41 4.73 -6.13
N ALA A 78 -2.60 4.15 -6.38
CA ALA A 78 -3.86 4.80 -6.08
C ALA A 78 -4.26 4.73 -4.60
N VAL A 79 -4.08 3.56 -3.98
CA VAL A 79 -4.48 3.31 -2.58
C VAL A 79 -3.29 3.14 -1.63
N GLY A 80 -2.06 3.34 -2.08
CA GLY A 80 -0.89 3.21 -1.23
C GLY A 80 -0.68 1.76 -0.74
N SER A 81 -0.39 1.61 0.55
CA SER A 81 0.00 0.35 1.20
C SER A 81 -1.06 -0.77 1.13
N PHE A 82 -2.32 -0.45 0.83
CA PHE A 82 -3.36 -1.46 0.56
C PHE A 82 -2.99 -2.38 -0.61
N GLY A 83 -2.35 -1.83 -1.66
CA GLY A 83 -1.97 -2.59 -2.85
C GLY A 83 -0.93 -3.68 -2.58
N PRO A 84 0.23 -3.36 -2.00
CA PRO A 84 1.24 -4.36 -1.66
C PRO A 84 0.73 -5.39 -0.65
N LEU A 85 -0.03 -4.97 0.37
CA LEU A 85 -0.62 -5.90 1.35
C LEU A 85 -1.52 -6.95 0.67
N LEU A 86 -2.44 -6.50 -0.18
CA LEU A 86 -3.33 -7.38 -0.92
C LEU A 86 -2.57 -8.24 -1.94
N TYR A 87 -1.55 -7.69 -2.60
CA TYR A 87 -0.69 -8.43 -3.52
C TYR A 87 -0.01 -9.63 -2.84
N PHE A 88 0.53 -9.45 -1.62
CA PHE A 88 1.20 -10.52 -0.89
C PHE A 88 0.23 -11.50 -0.21
N ILE A 89 -0.95 -11.05 0.23
CA ILE A 89 -2.00 -11.95 0.77
C ILE A 89 -2.50 -12.91 -0.33
N THR A 90 -2.72 -12.38 -1.53
CA THR A 90 -3.19 -13.14 -2.70
C THR A 90 -2.10 -13.94 -3.38
N ALA A 91 -0.82 -13.76 -3.00
CA ALA A 91 0.26 -14.59 -3.48
C ALA A 91 0.02 -16.07 -3.11
N LYS A 92 0.12 -16.96 -4.11
CA LYS A 92 0.11 -18.41 -3.85
C LYS A 92 1.40 -18.81 -3.15
N LYS A 93 1.29 -19.73 -2.19
CA LYS A 93 2.47 -20.34 -1.54
C LYS A 93 3.22 -21.10 -2.64
N ARG A 94 4.52 -20.84 -2.83
CA ARG A 94 5.35 -21.73 -3.64
C ARG A 94 5.32 -23.11 -2.99
N VAL A 95 4.72 -24.08 -3.69
CA VAL A 95 4.95 -25.50 -3.39
C VAL A 95 6.35 -25.75 -3.95
N VAL A 96 7.33 -25.84 -3.06
CA VAL A 96 8.67 -26.29 -3.44
C VAL A 96 8.55 -27.81 -3.52
N GLU A 97 8.56 -28.35 -4.74
CA GLU A 97 8.76 -29.79 -4.98
C GLU A 97 10.19 -30.20 -4.63
#